data_AF-A0A0B7IZ97-F1
#
_entry.id   AF-A0A0B7IZ97-F1
#
_cell.length_a   1.000
_cell.length_b   1.000
_cell.length_c   1.000
_cell.angle_alpha   90.00
_cell.angle_beta   90.00
_cell.angle_gamma   90.00
#
_symmetry.space_group_name_H-M   'P 1'
#
loop_
_entity.id
_entity.type
_entity.pdbx_description
1 polymer ?
#
loop_
_entity_poly.entity_id
_entity_poly.type
_entity_poly.pdbx_seq_one_letter_code
_entity_poly.pdbx_strand_id
1 'polypeptide(L)' 'MTTYQEKIIKPRIGLLKLAEQLGNVSQACKVMGYSRDTFYRYKELHDQGGEGGSSI' A
#
# COMPACT_ATOMS: atom_id res chain seq x y z
N MET A 1 -14.97 10.84 -20.17
CA MET A 1 -14.79 9.39 -20.05
C MET A 1 -14.07 9.12 -18.73
N THR A 2 -14.87 8.81 -17.70
CA THR A 2 -14.51 8.11 -16.45
C THR A 2 -13.23 8.49 -15.67
N THR A 3 -13.33 9.55 -14.84
CA THR A 3 -12.46 9.82 -13.67
C THR A 3 -12.61 8.75 -12.58
N TYR A 4 -12.11 7.54 -12.84
CA TYR A 4 -12.09 6.43 -11.85
C TYR A 4 -10.76 6.31 -11.10
N GLN A 5 -9.75 7.10 -11.45
CA GLN A 5 -8.42 7.00 -10.84
C GLN A 5 -8.30 7.70 -9.49
N GLU A 6 -9.19 8.66 -9.20
CA GLU A 6 -9.06 9.52 -8.01
C GLU A 6 -9.60 8.89 -6.72
N LYS A 7 -10.44 7.85 -6.82
CA LYS A 7 -10.99 7.14 -5.64
C LYS A 7 -10.05 6.04 -5.09
N ILE A 8 -8.94 5.72 -5.78
CA ILE A 8 -8.05 4.59 -5.46
C ILE A 8 -6.77 5.06 -4.72
N ILE A 9 -6.63 6.36 -4.45
CA ILE A 9 -5.44 6.91 -3.77
C ILE A 9 -5.59 6.86 -2.24
N LYS A 10 -6.82 6.95 -1.72
CA LYS A 10 -7.12 6.93 -0.28
C LYS A 10 -6.87 5.59 0.46
N PRO A 11 -7.09 4.38 -0.11
CA PRO A 11 -6.91 3.14 0.64
C PRO A 11 -5.45 2.71 0.86
N ARG A 12 -4.48 3.33 0.17
CA ARG A 12 -3.06 2.89 0.19
C ARG A 12 -2.38 3.15 1.54
N ILE A 13 -2.64 4.32 2.12
CA ILE A 13 -2.09 4.73 3.43
C ILE A 13 -2.73 3.93 4.57
N GLY A 14 -4.01 3.59 4.45
CA GLY A 14 -4.72 2.79 5.45
C GLY A 14 -4.10 1.41 5.67
N LEU A 15 -3.67 0.73 4.59
CA LEU A 15 -3.07 -0.59 4.68
C LEU A 15 -1.69 -0.57 5.33
N LEU A 16 -0.85 0.41 4.95
CA LEU A 16 0.49 0.60 5.51
C LEU A 16 0.41 0.86 7.02
N LYS A 17 -0.46 1.77 7.45
CA LYS A 17 -0.65 2.09 8.87
C LYS A 17 -1.23 0.93 9.66
N LEU A 18 -2.19 0.19 9.10
CA LEU A 18 -2.77 -0.97 9.77
C LEU A 18 -1.74 -2.09 9.97
N ALA A 19 -0.90 -2.35 8.96
CA ALA A 19 0.17 -3.35 9.08
C ALA A 19 1.20 -2.96 10.15
N GLU A 20 1.53 -1.68 10.27
CA GLU A 20 2.43 -1.16 11.31
C GLU A 20 1.82 -1.27 12.71
N GLN A 21 0.55 -0.89 12.88
CA GLN A 21 -0.15 -1.02 14.17
C GLN A 21 -0.34 -2.47 14.62
N LEU A 22 -0.57 -3.39 13.68
CA LEU A 22 -0.70 -4.81 13.97
C LEU A 22 0.65 -5.53 14.06
N GLY A 23 1.72 -4.93 13.53
CA GLY A 23 3.00 -5.61 13.32
C GLY A 23 2.93 -6.81 12.38
N ASN A 24 1.83 -6.97 11.63
CA ASN A 24 1.59 -8.16 10.82
C ASN A 24 0.88 -7.83 9.49
N VAL A 25 1.65 -7.93 8.41
CA VAL A 25 1.18 -7.67 7.04
C VAL A 25 0.05 -8.62 6.65
N SER A 26 0.17 -9.92 6.96
CA SER A 26 -0.84 -10.93 6.59
C SER A 26 -2.17 -10.66 7.28
N GLN A 27 -2.15 -10.21 8.54
CA GLN A 27 -3.37 -9.87 9.27
C GLN A 27 -4.01 -8.59 8.73
N ALA A 28 -3.22 -7.54 8.48
CA ALA A 28 -3.70 -6.28 7.90
C ALA A 28 -4.32 -6.50 6.50
N CYS A 29 -3.65 -7.29 5.66
CA CYS A 29 -4.13 -7.75 4.37
C CYS A 29 -5.49 -8.48 4.49
N LYS A 30 -5.62 -9.42 5.44
CA LYS A 30 -6.87 -10.15 5.65
C LYS A 30 -8.02 -9.26 6.15
N VAL A 31 -7.74 -8.32 7.05
CA VAL A 31 -8.74 -7.39 7.61
C VAL A 31 -9.25 -6.42 6.56
N MET A 32 -8.36 -5.88 5.72
CA MET A 32 -8.75 -4.95 4.65
C MET A 32 -9.18 -5.65 3.35
N GLY A 33 -8.99 -6.96 3.24
CA GLY A 33 -9.30 -7.73 2.02
C GLY A 33 -8.30 -7.53 0.87
N TYR A 34 -7.04 -7.22 1.18
CA TYR A 34 -5.95 -7.08 0.21
C TYR A 34 -4.99 -8.26 0.25
N SER A 35 -4.28 -8.49 -0.86
CA SER A 35 -3.18 -9.46 -0.92
C SER A 35 -1.87 -8.84 -0.44
N ARG A 36 -0.92 -9.70 -0.06
CA ARG A 36 0.46 -9.30 0.25
C ARG A 36 1.11 -8.56 -0.92
N ASP A 37 0.83 -9.00 -2.15
CA ASP A 37 1.32 -8.35 -3.38
C ASP A 37 0.90 -6.88 -3.46
N THR A 38 -0.35 -6.58 -3.09
CA THR A 38 -0.87 -5.21 -3.05
C THR A 38 -0.18 -4.38 -1.97
N PHE A 39 0.14 -4.97 -0.82
CA PHE A 39 0.91 -4.30 0.24
C PHE A 39 2.29 -3.88 -0.24
N TYR A 40 3.04 -4.80 -0.89
CA TYR A 40 4.37 -4.47 -1.40
C TYR A 40 4.32 -3.40 -2.50
N ARG A 41 3.32 -3.42 -3.38
CA ARG A 41 3.12 -2.34 -4.37
C ARG A 41 2.87 -0.99 -3.71
N TYR A 42 2.05 -0.94 -2.66
CA TYR A 42 1.82 0.30 -1.93
C TYR A 42 3.03 0.77 -1.15
N LYS A 43 3.80 -0.17 -0.57
CA LYS A 43 5.06 0.14 0.10
C LYS A 43 6.08 0.69 -0.90
N GLU A 44 6.22 0.05 -2.06
CA GLU A 44 7.12 0.50 -3.13
C GLU A 44 6.72 1.88 -3.63
N LEU A 45 5.44 2.14 -3.90
CA LEU A 45 4.97 3.47 -4.31
C LEU A 45 5.18 4.55 -3.24
N HIS A 46 5.06 4.17 -1.96
CA HIS A 46 5.33 5.07 -0.83
C HIS A 46 6.83 5.36 -0.68
N ASP A 47 7.68 4.38 -0.94
CA ASP A 47 9.15 4.48 -0.93
C ASP A 47 9.67 5.24 -2.16
N GLN A 48 9.18 4.93 -3.36
CA GLN A 48 9.49 5.63 -4.62
C GLN A 48 9.05 7.11 -4.61
N GLY A 49 8.04 7.46 -3.79
CA GLY A 49 7.61 8.84 -3.58
C GLY A 49 8.57 9.69 -2.74
N GLY A 50 9.59 9.08 -2.13
CA GLY A 50 10.67 9.76 -1.41
C GLY A 50 12.02 9.17 -1.82
N GLU A 51 12.60 9.68 -2.90
CA GLU A 51 14.04 9.60 -3.24
C GLU A 51 14.79 8.33 -2.77
N GLY A 52 14.95 7.33 -3.66
CA GLY A 52 16.05 6.37 -3.53
C GLY A 52 15.70 4.89 -3.57
N GLY A 53 15.12 4.42 -4.67
CA GLY A 53 15.11 2.99 -5.04
C GLY A 53 15.99 2.71 -6.26
N SER A 54 17.20 3.30 -6.32
CA SER A 54 18.23 2.87 -7.26
C SER A 54 18.88 1.60 -6.70
N SER A 55 18.58 0.45 -7.30
CA SER A 55 19.55 -0.63 -7.51
C SER A 55 18.94 -1.71 -8.39
N ILE A 56 19.04 -1.53 -9.71
CA ILE A 56 19.54 -2.57 -10.61
C ILE A 56 20.68 -1.98 -11.43
#